data_AF-A0A3P6TBL2-F1
#
_entry.id   AF-A0A3P6TBL2-F1
#
_cell.length_a   1.000
_cell.length_b   1.000
_cell.length_c   1.000
_cell.angle_alpha   90.00
_cell.angle_beta   90.00
_cell.angle_gamma   90.00
#
_symmetry.space_group_name_H-M   'P 1'
#
loop_
_entity.id
_entity.type
_entity.pdbx_description
1 polymer ?
#
loop_
_entity_poly.entity_id
_entity_poly.type
_entity_poly.pdbx_seq_one_letter_code
_entity_poly.pdbx_strand_id
1 'polypeptide(L)'
;VADAIKITRERKVDLTERGTNRRVFQCLVVGAKDTGKSVFMQSLVGRGLLDAMHTGRRHYPYVINRVKVKEEYKYLLLREVDVLQPQDVLSSAETTADVVAFLYDISNPDSFAFCATIYQKYFYRTRTPCVIIATKIEREEVEQRWEVTPEEFCRQHELPRPIKFTEAQIGLASGPIFEQLATMAVYPHLRRVYYLHDSNLLSKITFGAALAALAGFLVFKNL
;
A
#
# COMPACT_ATOMS: atom_id res chain seq x y z
N VAL A 1 -8.48 10.42 33.58
CA VAL A 1 -8.60 9.45 32.46
C VAL A 1 -9.04 10.13 31.16
N ALA A 2 -9.94 11.12 31.18
CA ALA A 2 -10.35 11.86 29.98
C ALA A 2 -9.20 12.58 29.23
N ASP A 3 -8.18 13.09 29.93
CA ASP A 3 -7.04 13.81 29.31
C ASP A 3 -6.04 12.91 28.57
N ALA A 4 -6.14 11.58 28.70
CA ALA A 4 -5.25 10.64 28.02
C ALA A 4 -5.74 10.21 26.63
N ILE A 5 -7.02 10.47 26.32
CA ILE A 5 -7.67 10.01 25.08
C ILE A 5 -8.03 11.20 24.21
N LYS A 6 -7.36 11.34 23.07
CA LYS A 6 -7.70 12.33 22.05
C LYS A 6 -8.63 11.73 21.01
N ILE A 7 -9.89 12.14 21.01
CA ILE A 7 -10.86 11.77 19.98
C ILE A 7 -10.56 12.60 18.72
N THR A 8 -10.32 11.92 17.60
CA THR A 8 -10.12 12.57 16.31
C THR A 8 -11.47 12.87 15.65
N ARG A 9 -11.53 13.91 14.82
CA ARG A 9 -12.73 14.23 14.04
C ARG A 9 -13.05 13.13 13.03
N GLU A 10 -14.25 13.20 12.47
CA GLU A 10 -14.69 12.27 11.45
C GLU A 10 -13.80 12.28 10.20
N ARG A 11 -13.52 11.08 9.68
CA ARG A 11 -12.69 10.90 8.48
C ARG A 11 -13.26 11.62 7.25
N LYS A 12 -14.59 11.76 7.13
CA LYS A 12 -15.21 12.47 6.00
C LYS A 12 -14.74 13.94 5.93
N VAL A 13 -14.56 14.58 7.09
CA VAL A 13 -14.04 15.95 7.18
C VAL A 13 -12.59 15.99 6.69
N ASP A 14 -11.74 15.05 7.14
CA ASP A 14 -10.35 14.95 6.68
C ASP A 14 -10.25 14.78 5.14
N LEU A 15 -11.15 13.99 4.55
CA LEU A 15 -11.18 13.75 3.10
C LEU A 15 -11.63 14.99 2.32
N THR A 16 -12.65 15.70 2.82
CA THR A 16 -13.16 16.92 2.18
C THR A 16 -12.13 18.05 2.26
N GLU A 17 -11.54 18.26 3.43
CA GLU A 17 -10.56 19.33 3.68
C GLU A 17 -9.14 18.97 3.23
N ARG A 18 -8.91 17.73 2.80
CA ARG A 18 -7.60 17.23 2.32
C ARG A 18 -6.48 17.35 3.37
N GLY A 19 -6.83 17.25 4.65
CA GLY A 19 -5.90 17.38 5.76
C GLY A 19 -6.36 16.59 6.98
N THR A 20 -5.42 16.01 7.73
CA THR A 20 -5.72 15.22 8.92
C THR A 20 -4.75 15.53 10.06
N ASN A 21 -5.30 15.61 11.27
CA ASN A 21 -4.52 15.69 12.51
C ASN A 21 -4.31 14.31 13.16
N ARG A 22 -4.74 13.23 12.50
CA ARG A 22 -4.56 11.86 12.97
C ARG A 22 -3.07 11.51 13.01
N ARG A 23 -2.73 10.68 13.99
CA ARG A 23 -1.37 10.14 14.18
C ARG A 23 -1.29 8.65 13.91
N VAL A 24 -2.41 7.93 13.94
CA VAL A 24 -2.49 6.47 13.76
C VAL A 24 -3.35 6.17 12.54
N PHE A 25 -2.80 5.36 11.64
CA PHE A 25 -3.42 4.98 10.36
C PHE A 25 -3.45 3.47 10.23
N GLN A 26 -4.61 2.93 9.86
CA GLN A 26 -4.80 1.49 9.69
C GLN A 26 -4.58 1.08 8.23
N CYS A 27 -3.69 0.11 8.03
CA CYS A 27 -3.52 -0.61 6.79
C CYS A 27 -4.10 -2.01 6.93
N LEU A 28 -5.05 -2.37 6.07
CA LEU A 28 -5.48 -3.76 5.96
C LEU A 28 -4.51 -4.54 5.08
N VAL A 29 -4.08 -5.70 5.54
CA VAL A 29 -3.22 -6.63 4.81
C VAL A 29 -4.07 -7.80 4.37
N VAL A 30 -4.30 -7.89 3.07
CA VAL A 30 -5.22 -8.83 2.43
C VAL A 30 -4.45 -9.71 1.46
N GLY A 31 -4.78 -11.00 1.41
CA GLY A 31 -4.16 -11.94 0.48
C GLY A 31 -4.55 -13.37 0.83
N ALA A 32 -4.39 -14.28 -0.14
CA ALA A 32 -4.69 -15.69 0.06
C ALA A 32 -3.84 -16.31 1.19
N LYS A 33 -4.19 -17.54 1.59
CA LYS A 33 -3.34 -18.31 2.51
C LYS A 33 -1.92 -18.43 1.93
N ASP A 34 -0.94 -18.26 2.81
CA ASP A 34 0.48 -18.44 2.50
C ASP A 34 1.09 -17.44 1.49
N THR A 35 0.47 -16.27 1.27
CA THR A 35 1.06 -15.19 0.44
C THR A 35 2.10 -14.33 1.18
N GLY A 36 2.63 -14.78 2.32
CA GLY A 36 3.66 -14.04 3.06
C GLY A 36 3.16 -12.85 3.90
N LYS A 37 1.86 -12.71 4.15
CA LYS A 37 1.25 -11.63 4.95
C LYS A 37 1.94 -11.44 6.31
N SER A 38 2.16 -12.52 7.05
CA SER A 38 2.77 -12.45 8.38
C SER A 38 4.22 -11.95 8.31
N VAL A 39 5.01 -12.39 7.32
CA VAL A 39 6.40 -11.92 7.13
C VAL A 39 6.42 -10.43 6.78
N PHE A 40 5.55 -10.00 5.87
CA PHE A 40 5.39 -8.58 5.53
C PHE A 40 5.05 -7.74 6.77
N MET A 41 4.09 -8.19 7.58
CA MET A 41 3.69 -7.49 8.79
C MET A 41 4.80 -7.44 9.84
N GLN A 42 5.48 -8.56 10.11
CA GLN A 42 6.57 -8.62 11.09
C GLN A 42 7.78 -7.77 10.65
N SER A 43 7.96 -7.56 9.35
CA SER A 43 9.02 -6.69 8.83
C SER A 43 8.87 -5.24 9.30
N LEU A 44 7.64 -4.76 9.54
CA LEU A 44 7.40 -3.41 10.08
C LEU A 44 7.99 -3.22 11.48
N VAL A 45 8.13 -4.28 12.28
CA VAL A 45 8.71 -4.23 13.64
C VAL A 45 10.14 -4.75 13.70
N GLY A 46 10.82 -4.81 12.56
CA GLY A 46 12.23 -5.15 12.52
C GLY A 46 12.54 -6.65 12.65
N ARG A 47 11.54 -7.51 12.48
CA ARG A 47 11.69 -8.96 12.66
C ARG A 47 11.96 -9.66 11.34
N GLY A 48 13.01 -10.47 11.31
CA GLY A 48 13.41 -11.23 10.14
C GLY A 48 12.50 -12.43 9.84
N LEU A 49 12.82 -13.18 8.78
CA LEU A 49 12.06 -14.36 8.37
C LEU A 49 11.97 -15.43 9.48
N LEU A 50 13.10 -15.72 10.14
CA LEU A 50 13.15 -16.70 11.22
C LEU A 50 12.29 -16.27 12.41
N ASP A 51 12.35 -15.00 12.82
CA ASP A 51 11.52 -14.47 13.90
C ASP A 51 10.03 -14.58 13.57
N ALA A 52 9.66 -14.27 12.32
CA ALA A 52 8.29 -14.39 11.83
C ALA A 52 7.80 -15.85 11.88
N MET A 53 8.64 -16.82 11.50
CA MET A 53 8.31 -18.25 11.58
C MET A 53 8.09 -18.72 13.03
N HIS A 54 8.94 -18.30 13.98
CA HIS A 54 8.79 -18.64 15.40
C HIS A 54 7.53 -18.03 16.03
N THR A 55 7.11 -16.86 15.53
CA THR A 55 5.86 -16.20 15.95
C THR A 55 4.62 -16.98 15.52
N GLY A 56 4.73 -17.91 14.55
CA GLY A 56 3.62 -18.75 14.05
C GLY A 56 2.88 -19.58 15.12
N ARG A 57 3.43 -19.70 16.34
CA ARG A 57 2.76 -20.34 17.50
C ARG A 57 1.77 -19.42 18.23
N ARG A 58 1.81 -18.11 17.98
CA ARG A 58 0.89 -17.09 18.50
C ARG A 58 0.62 -16.08 17.38
N HIS A 59 -0.35 -16.38 16.52
CA HIS A 59 -0.77 -15.47 15.46
C HIS A 59 -1.38 -14.21 16.08
N TYR A 60 -0.71 -13.07 15.87
CA TYR A 60 -1.24 -11.76 16.22
C TYR A 60 -1.66 -11.08 14.92
N PRO A 61 -2.97 -10.82 14.71
CA PRO A 61 -3.46 -10.21 13.48
C PRO A 61 -3.13 -8.72 13.38
N TYR A 62 -2.31 -8.17 14.29
CA TYR A 62 -1.97 -6.77 14.37
C TYR A 62 -0.46 -6.56 14.57
N VAL A 63 0.10 -5.61 13.85
CA VAL A 63 1.44 -5.07 14.07
C VAL A 63 1.39 -3.56 13.95
N ILE A 64 2.07 -2.84 14.85
CA ILE A 64 2.14 -1.38 14.81
C ILE A 64 3.58 -0.90 14.99
N ASN A 65 3.99 0.09 14.20
CA ASN A 65 5.25 0.80 14.42
C ASN A 65 5.14 2.26 13.94
N ARG A 66 6.11 3.08 14.34
CA ARG A 66 6.29 4.42 13.80
C ARG A 66 6.89 4.36 12.40
N VAL A 67 6.39 5.18 11.50
CA VAL A 67 6.86 5.35 10.13
C VAL A 67 7.00 6.84 9.85
N LYS A 68 8.07 7.23 9.16
CA LYS A 68 8.29 8.61 8.75
C LYS A 68 7.44 8.90 7.51
N VAL A 69 6.70 10.00 7.53
CA VAL A 69 5.92 10.52 6.40
C VAL A 69 6.31 11.98 6.24
N LYS A 70 7.03 12.30 5.16
CA LYS A 70 7.71 13.61 5.01
C LYS A 70 8.63 13.87 6.21
N GLU A 71 8.42 14.94 6.96
CA GLU A 71 9.23 15.32 8.12
C GLU A 71 8.62 14.90 9.46
N GLU A 72 7.47 14.21 9.45
CA GLU A 72 6.78 13.79 10.67
C GLU A 72 6.76 12.27 10.85
N TYR A 73 6.79 11.82 12.11
CA TYR A 73 6.47 10.44 12.45
C TYR A 73 4.96 10.24 12.65
N LYS A 74 4.42 9.21 12.01
CA LYS A 74 3.07 8.68 12.19
C LYS A 74 3.15 7.22 12.63
N TYR A 75 2.07 6.66 13.15
CA TYR A 75 1.95 5.24 13.46
C TYR A 75 1.17 4.53 12.36
N LEU A 76 1.76 3.46 11.83
CA LEU A 76 1.11 2.57 10.88
C LEU A 76 0.71 1.29 11.61
N LEU A 77 -0.60 1.02 11.68
CA LEU A 77 -1.17 -0.20 12.23
C LEU A 77 -1.52 -1.14 11.07
N LEU A 78 -0.77 -2.21 10.90
CA LEU A 78 -1.09 -3.29 9.99
C LEU A 78 -2.07 -4.24 10.68
N ARG A 79 -3.16 -4.56 9.99
CA ARG A 79 -4.14 -5.57 10.41
C ARG A 79 -4.27 -6.63 9.33
N GLU A 80 -3.98 -7.88 9.66
CA GLU A 80 -4.28 -9.00 8.79
C GLU A 80 -5.81 -9.18 8.72
N VAL A 81 -6.35 -9.31 7.49
CA VAL A 81 -7.74 -9.68 7.30
C VAL A 81 -7.80 -11.19 7.08
N ASP A 82 -8.50 -11.89 7.97
CA ASP A 82 -8.68 -13.33 7.88
C ASP A 82 -9.79 -13.65 6.87
N VAL A 83 -9.39 -13.70 5.61
CA VAL A 83 -10.28 -14.07 4.51
C VAL A 83 -9.91 -15.48 4.08
N LEU A 84 -10.74 -16.45 4.45
CA LEU A 84 -10.50 -17.85 4.13
C LEU A 84 -10.78 -18.11 2.64
N GLN A 85 -11.82 -17.49 2.10
CA GLN A 85 -12.22 -17.62 0.70
C GLN A 85 -12.70 -16.27 0.12
N PRO A 86 -12.46 -15.97 -1.18
CA PRO A 86 -12.90 -14.71 -1.80
C PRO A 86 -14.41 -14.43 -1.73
N GLN A 87 -15.20 -15.50 -1.70
CA GLN A 87 -16.66 -15.44 -1.57
C GLN A 87 -17.12 -14.96 -0.20
N ASP A 88 -16.26 -15.06 0.83
CA ASP A 88 -16.61 -14.68 2.19
C ASP A 88 -17.08 -13.21 2.24
N VAL A 89 -18.10 -12.99 3.06
CA VAL A 89 -18.64 -11.65 3.30
C VAL A 89 -17.81 -10.98 4.37
N LEU A 90 -17.09 -9.92 4.01
CA LEU A 90 -16.31 -9.14 4.96
C LEU A 90 -17.22 -8.23 5.76
N SER A 91 -17.00 -8.17 7.07
CA SER A 91 -17.68 -7.23 7.95
C SER A 91 -17.29 -5.79 7.64
N SER A 92 -18.07 -4.81 8.10
CA SER A 92 -17.72 -3.39 7.98
C SER A 92 -16.39 -3.05 8.64
N ALA A 93 -16.01 -3.76 9.70
CA ALA A 93 -14.72 -3.62 10.38
C ALA A 93 -13.54 -4.12 9.52
N GLU A 94 -13.78 -5.03 8.59
CA GLU A 94 -12.80 -5.62 7.66
C GLU A 94 -12.76 -4.89 6.32
N THR A 95 -13.66 -3.93 6.09
CA THR A 95 -13.64 -3.05 4.91
C THR A 95 -13.25 -1.61 5.25
N THR A 96 -13.22 -1.25 6.54
CA THR A 96 -12.83 0.10 6.99
C THR A 96 -11.32 0.19 7.16
N ALA A 97 -10.65 0.91 6.24
CA ALA A 97 -9.20 1.06 6.24
C ALA A 97 -8.75 2.45 5.78
N ASP A 98 -7.61 2.93 6.26
CA ASP A 98 -7.00 4.15 5.74
C ASP A 98 -6.22 3.87 4.43
N VAL A 99 -5.67 2.67 4.30
CA VAL A 99 -5.01 2.12 3.10
C VAL A 99 -5.17 0.59 3.09
N VAL A 100 -5.09 -0.05 1.92
CA VAL A 100 -5.13 -1.52 1.79
C VAL A 100 -3.93 -2.02 1.01
N ALA A 101 -3.28 -3.05 1.54
CA ALA A 101 -2.17 -3.78 0.95
C ALA A 101 -2.65 -5.17 0.53
N PHE A 102 -2.72 -5.42 -0.77
CA PHE A 102 -3.07 -6.72 -1.34
C PHE A 102 -1.81 -7.50 -1.71
N LEU A 103 -1.56 -8.63 -1.05
CA LEU A 103 -0.37 -9.45 -1.21
C LEU A 103 -0.69 -10.72 -2.00
N TYR A 104 -0.02 -10.88 -3.13
CA TYR A 104 -0.02 -12.12 -3.90
C TYR A 104 1.38 -12.74 -3.94
N ASP A 105 1.46 -14.05 -4.13
CA ASP A 105 2.69 -14.83 -4.21
C ASP A 105 2.98 -15.11 -5.68
N ILE A 106 4.10 -14.63 -6.20
CA ILE A 106 4.44 -14.78 -7.61
C ILE A 106 4.61 -16.24 -8.04
N SER A 107 4.84 -17.16 -7.09
CA SER A 107 4.97 -18.60 -7.33
C SER A 107 3.65 -19.37 -7.22
N ASN A 108 2.55 -18.69 -6.86
CA ASN A 108 1.23 -19.29 -6.75
C ASN A 108 0.29 -18.67 -7.82
N PRO A 109 -0.20 -19.45 -8.79
CA PRO A 109 -0.98 -18.94 -9.91
C PRO A 109 -2.36 -18.40 -9.51
N ASP A 110 -2.92 -18.83 -8.38
CA ASP A 110 -4.28 -18.45 -7.95
C ASP A 110 -4.27 -17.28 -6.94
N SER A 111 -3.09 -16.88 -6.46
CA SER A 111 -2.95 -15.92 -5.36
C SER A 111 -3.36 -14.49 -5.74
N PHE A 112 -3.12 -14.08 -6.99
CA PHE A 112 -3.54 -12.77 -7.48
C PHE A 112 -5.05 -12.67 -7.69
N ALA A 113 -5.68 -13.72 -8.20
CA ALA A 113 -7.14 -13.76 -8.42
C ALA A 113 -7.91 -13.48 -7.12
N PHE A 114 -7.39 -13.96 -5.99
CA PHE A 114 -7.91 -13.65 -4.65
C PHE A 114 -7.90 -12.13 -4.38
N CYS A 115 -6.77 -11.48 -4.60
CA CYS A 115 -6.61 -10.03 -4.40
C CYS A 115 -7.54 -9.23 -5.33
N ALA A 116 -7.59 -9.59 -6.60
CA ALA A 116 -8.43 -8.93 -7.59
C ALA A 116 -9.92 -9.03 -7.24
N THR A 117 -10.38 -10.21 -6.81
CA THR A 117 -11.77 -10.45 -6.41
C THR A 117 -12.17 -9.59 -5.21
N ILE A 118 -11.35 -9.56 -4.15
CA ILE A 118 -11.64 -8.76 -2.95
C ILE A 118 -11.59 -7.26 -3.27
N TYR A 119 -10.63 -6.82 -4.08
CA TYR A 119 -10.56 -5.43 -4.53
C TYR A 119 -11.85 -5.02 -5.28
N GLN A 120 -12.26 -5.80 -6.27
CA GLN A 120 -13.45 -5.49 -7.07
C GLN A 120 -14.73 -5.47 -6.22
N LYS A 121 -14.86 -6.42 -5.28
CA LYS A 121 -16.04 -6.56 -4.42
C LYS A 121 -16.17 -5.42 -3.41
N TYR A 122 -15.08 -4.97 -2.79
CA TYR A 122 -15.15 -4.07 -1.63
C TYR A 122 -14.47 -2.71 -1.79
N PHE A 123 -13.46 -2.59 -2.65
CA PHE A 123 -12.58 -1.41 -2.66
C PHE A 123 -12.60 -0.61 -3.96
N TYR A 124 -12.98 -1.21 -5.09
CA TYR A 124 -12.99 -0.59 -6.42
C TYR A 124 -13.73 0.76 -6.45
N ARG A 125 -14.89 0.85 -5.80
CA ARG A 125 -15.71 2.08 -5.75
C ARG A 125 -15.44 2.96 -4.53
N THR A 126 -14.38 2.71 -3.78
CA THR A 126 -14.10 3.40 -2.52
C THR A 126 -13.04 4.50 -2.67
N ARG A 127 -13.05 5.43 -1.71
CA ARG A 127 -11.98 6.44 -1.55
C ARG A 127 -10.74 5.89 -0.83
N THR A 128 -10.71 4.62 -0.47
CA THR A 128 -9.56 3.99 0.18
C THR A 128 -8.44 3.72 -0.84
N PRO A 129 -7.22 4.25 -0.64
CA PRO A 129 -6.07 3.90 -1.45
C PRO A 129 -5.71 2.41 -1.31
N CYS A 130 -5.37 1.77 -2.41
CA CYS A 130 -5.00 0.35 -2.46
C CYS A 130 -3.66 0.18 -3.18
N VAL A 131 -2.87 -0.80 -2.76
CA VAL A 131 -1.64 -1.24 -3.45
C VAL A 131 -1.67 -2.75 -3.67
N ILE A 132 -1.16 -3.19 -4.81
CA ILE A 132 -0.86 -4.61 -5.07
C ILE A 132 0.63 -4.84 -4.76
N ILE A 133 0.94 -5.90 -4.03
CA ILE A 133 2.29 -6.26 -3.59
C ILE A 133 2.57 -7.69 -4.02
N ALA A 134 3.62 -7.87 -4.82
CA ALA A 134 4.16 -9.15 -5.23
C ALA A 134 5.15 -9.63 -4.16
N THR A 135 4.94 -10.84 -3.63
CA THR A 135 5.78 -11.46 -2.59
C THR A 135 6.50 -12.69 -3.12
N LYS A 136 7.54 -13.12 -2.41
CA LYS A 136 8.39 -14.28 -2.76
C LYS A 136 9.00 -14.13 -4.16
N ILE A 137 9.44 -12.92 -4.48
CA ILE A 137 9.92 -12.54 -5.82
C ILE A 137 11.22 -13.24 -6.24
N GLU A 138 11.85 -13.93 -5.31
CA GLU A 138 13.04 -14.76 -5.47
C GLU A 138 12.71 -16.17 -6.01
N ARG A 139 11.42 -16.52 -6.07
CA ARG A 139 10.94 -17.78 -6.67
C ARG A 139 10.68 -17.61 -8.16
N GLU A 140 10.47 -18.72 -8.85
CA GLU A 140 10.02 -18.71 -10.24
C GLU A 140 8.63 -18.07 -10.34
N GLU A 141 8.53 -17.01 -11.14
CA GLU A 141 7.26 -16.32 -11.41
C GLU A 141 6.40 -17.16 -12.34
N VAL A 142 5.18 -17.45 -11.89
CA VAL A 142 4.18 -18.19 -12.68
C VAL A 142 3.10 -17.24 -13.19
N GLU A 143 2.50 -17.63 -14.31
CA GLU A 143 1.34 -16.92 -14.85
C GLU A 143 0.19 -16.91 -13.83
N GLN A 144 -0.29 -15.71 -13.53
CA GLN A 144 -1.39 -15.50 -12.61
C GLN A 144 -2.72 -15.74 -13.33
N ARG A 145 -3.55 -16.64 -12.80
CA ARG A 145 -4.84 -17.04 -13.37
C ARG A 145 -5.90 -15.96 -13.13
N TRP A 146 -5.80 -14.90 -13.90
CA TRP A 146 -6.77 -13.80 -13.96
C TRP A 146 -6.93 -13.33 -15.41
N GLU A 147 -7.98 -12.57 -15.70
CA GLU A 147 -8.27 -12.08 -17.06
C GLU A 147 -7.12 -11.26 -17.67
N VAL A 148 -6.34 -10.60 -16.81
CA VAL A 148 -5.21 -9.76 -17.19
C VAL A 148 -4.08 -9.92 -16.17
N THR A 149 -2.86 -9.55 -16.56
CA THR A 149 -1.69 -9.57 -15.67
C THR A 149 -1.87 -8.61 -14.47
N PRO A 150 -1.15 -8.82 -13.35
CA PRO A 150 -1.21 -7.89 -12.21
C PRO A 150 -0.85 -6.44 -12.57
N GLU A 151 0.08 -6.22 -13.51
CA GLU A 151 0.43 -4.87 -13.98
C GLU A 151 -0.73 -4.24 -14.77
N GLU A 152 -1.34 -5.00 -15.68
CA GLU A 152 -2.45 -4.53 -16.49
C GLU A 152 -3.70 -4.27 -15.64
N PHE A 153 -3.98 -5.12 -14.65
CA PHE A 153 -5.04 -4.89 -13.66
C PHE A 153 -4.83 -3.56 -12.92
N CYS A 154 -3.62 -3.31 -12.41
CA CYS A 154 -3.33 -2.05 -11.73
C CYS A 154 -3.55 -0.85 -12.65
N ARG A 155 -3.12 -0.95 -13.92
CA ARG A 155 -3.30 0.10 -14.92
C ARG A 155 -4.78 0.39 -15.18
N GLN A 156 -5.60 -0.65 -15.37
CA GLN A 156 -7.03 -0.51 -15.63
C GLN A 156 -7.81 0.11 -14.45
N HIS A 157 -7.34 -0.13 -13.23
CA HIS A 157 -7.98 0.34 -12.00
C HIS A 157 -7.36 1.61 -11.39
N GLU A 158 -6.47 2.30 -12.12
CA GLU A 158 -5.71 3.48 -11.65
C GLU A 158 -4.98 3.24 -10.31
N LEU A 159 -4.49 2.01 -10.10
CA LEU A 159 -3.68 1.62 -8.95
C LEU A 159 -2.19 1.82 -9.27
N PRO A 160 -1.32 1.97 -8.24
CA PRO A 160 0.12 1.88 -8.46
C PRO A 160 0.47 0.53 -9.06
N ARG A 161 1.56 0.51 -9.85
CA ARG A 161 2.16 -0.73 -10.34
C ARG A 161 2.44 -1.69 -9.17
N PRO A 162 2.33 -3.01 -9.39
CA PRO A 162 2.63 -3.98 -8.35
C PRO A 162 4.01 -3.74 -7.72
N ILE A 163 4.03 -3.57 -6.41
CA ILE A 163 5.26 -3.34 -5.65
C ILE A 163 5.91 -4.70 -5.38
N LYS A 164 7.18 -4.86 -5.70
CA LYS A 164 7.93 -6.08 -5.37
C LYS A 164 8.43 -6.00 -3.93
N PHE A 165 7.98 -6.93 -3.08
CA PHE A 165 8.46 -7.10 -1.71
C PHE A 165 9.57 -8.16 -1.69
N THR A 166 10.81 -7.70 -1.53
CA THR A 166 12.02 -8.54 -1.67
C THR A 166 12.51 -9.05 -0.33
N GLU A 167 13.33 -10.11 -0.34
CA GLU A 167 13.99 -10.64 0.86
C GLU A 167 14.83 -9.58 1.59
N ALA A 168 15.46 -8.66 0.85
CA ALA A 168 16.24 -7.55 1.43
C ALA A 168 15.38 -6.55 2.23
N GLN A 169 14.06 -6.55 2.03
CA GLN A 169 13.12 -5.71 2.78
C GLN A 169 12.55 -6.42 4.01
N ILE A 170 12.78 -7.72 4.16
CA ILE A 170 12.31 -8.48 5.31
C ILE A 170 13.04 -7.99 6.57
N GLY A 171 12.28 -7.66 7.61
CA GLY A 171 12.82 -7.08 8.84
C GLY A 171 13.31 -5.63 8.71
N LEU A 172 13.14 -4.97 7.55
CA LEU A 172 13.51 -3.57 7.39
C LEU A 172 12.33 -2.66 7.75
N ALA A 173 12.25 -2.27 9.03
CA ALA A 173 11.18 -1.42 9.54
C ALA A 173 11.09 -0.05 8.84
N SER A 174 12.23 0.48 8.36
CA SER A 174 12.33 1.71 7.57
C SER A 174 12.18 1.48 6.06
N GLY A 175 11.63 0.33 5.65
CA GLY A 175 11.46 -0.02 4.26
C GLY A 175 10.53 0.96 3.51
N PRO A 176 10.82 1.30 2.24
CA PRO A 176 10.08 2.31 1.48
C PRO A 176 8.59 1.94 1.31
N ILE A 177 8.26 0.65 1.34
CA ILE A 177 6.87 0.17 1.25
C ILE A 177 6.00 0.65 2.41
N PHE A 178 6.54 0.70 3.64
CA PHE A 178 5.78 1.15 4.81
C PHE A 178 5.60 2.67 4.80
N GLU A 179 6.63 3.41 4.37
CA GLU A 179 6.53 4.86 4.13
C GLU A 179 5.48 5.17 3.06
N GLN A 180 5.46 4.42 1.96
CA GLN A 180 4.47 4.57 0.90
C GLN A 180 3.04 4.30 1.43
N LEU A 181 2.82 3.21 2.16
CA LEU A 181 1.52 2.89 2.77
C LEU A 181 1.05 3.99 3.72
N ALA A 182 1.93 4.45 4.62
CA ALA A 182 1.62 5.52 5.56
C ALA A 182 1.33 6.84 4.84
N THR A 183 2.10 7.16 3.79
CA THR A 183 1.90 8.36 2.97
C THR A 183 0.56 8.34 2.25
N MET A 184 0.20 7.20 1.64
CA MET A 184 -1.10 7.01 0.99
C MET A 184 -2.26 7.15 1.98
N ALA A 185 -2.10 6.63 3.20
CA ALA A 185 -3.10 6.73 4.26
C ALA A 185 -3.29 8.17 4.79
N VAL A 186 -2.20 8.94 4.91
CA VAL A 186 -2.22 10.35 5.36
C VAL A 186 -2.82 11.26 4.29
N TYR A 187 -2.53 10.99 3.02
CA TYR A 187 -2.88 11.86 1.89
C TYR A 187 -3.66 11.11 0.79
N PRO A 188 -4.84 10.52 1.10
CA PRO A 188 -5.58 9.66 0.17
C PRO A 188 -6.11 10.40 -1.07
N HIS A 189 -6.07 11.73 -1.09
CA HIS A 189 -6.45 12.57 -2.22
C HIS A 189 -5.34 12.72 -3.27
N LEU A 190 -4.08 12.45 -2.91
CA LEU A 190 -2.91 12.56 -3.81
C LEU A 190 -2.62 11.25 -4.54
N ARG A 191 -3.65 10.45 -4.85
CA ARG A 191 -3.56 9.12 -5.49
C ARG A 191 -2.52 9.13 -6.63
N ARG A 192 -2.67 10.03 -7.59
CA ARG A 192 -1.82 10.10 -8.80
C ARG A 192 -0.38 10.56 -8.55
N VAL A 193 -0.09 11.24 -7.43
CA VAL A 193 1.22 11.87 -7.17
C VAL A 193 2.19 10.89 -6.50
N TYR A 194 1.68 9.94 -5.69
CA TYR A 194 2.55 8.95 -5.01
C TYR A 194 3.02 7.82 -5.90
N TYR A 195 2.36 7.63 -7.04
CA TYR A 195 2.74 6.62 -8.04
C TYR A 195 3.96 7.06 -8.87
N LEU A 196 4.50 8.26 -8.64
CA LEU A 196 5.58 8.88 -9.40
C LEU A 196 7.00 8.50 -8.91
N HIS A 197 7.13 7.64 -7.89
CA HIS A 197 8.45 7.12 -7.47
C HIS A 197 9.04 6.08 -8.45
N ASP A 198 8.41 5.89 -9.61
CA ASP A 198 9.07 5.36 -10.81
C ASP A 198 10.00 6.46 -11.37
N SER A 199 11.31 6.26 -11.24
CA SER A 199 12.38 7.15 -11.75
C SER A 199 12.22 7.57 -13.23
N ASN A 200 11.43 6.81 -13.99
CA ASN A 200 11.12 7.05 -15.40
C ASN A 200 10.06 8.12 -15.67
N LEU A 201 9.29 8.56 -14.68
CA LEU A 201 8.24 9.58 -14.87
C LEU A 201 8.67 10.95 -14.34
N LEU A 202 9.40 10.97 -13.23
CA LEU A 202 10.04 12.18 -12.72
C LEU A 202 11.01 12.75 -13.78
N SER A 203 11.80 11.89 -14.44
CA SER A 203 12.65 12.30 -15.57
C SER A 203 11.85 12.92 -16.72
N LYS A 204 10.66 12.39 -17.06
CA LYS A 204 9.78 12.93 -18.11
C LYS A 204 9.14 14.27 -17.73
N ILE A 205 8.73 14.44 -16.47
CA ILE A 205 8.17 15.70 -15.97
C ILE A 205 9.24 16.80 -15.94
N THR A 206 10.45 16.48 -15.48
CA THR A 206 11.58 17.42 -15.49
C THR A 206 11.96 17.80 -16.91
N PHE A 207 11.94 16.84 -17.86
CA PHE A 207 12.18 17.13 -19.28
C PHE A 207 11.09 18.04 -19.88
N GLY A 208 9.82 17.77 -19.57
CA GLY A 208 8.70 18.59 -20.03
C GLY A 208 8.74 20.01 -19.47
N ALA A 209 9.06 20.16 -18.19
CA ALA A 209 9.22 21.48 -17.55
C ALA A 209 10.43 22.25 -18.12
N ALA A 210 11.54 21.58 -18.39
CA ALA A 210 12.73 22.19 -19.01
C ALA A 210 12.46 22.66 -20.44
N LEU A 211 11.74 21.87 -21.25
CA LEU A 211 11.34 22.25 -22.60
C LEU A 211 10.38 23.45 -22.62
N ALA A 212 9.41 23.48 -21.69
CA ALA A 212 8.49 24.61 -21.56
C ALA A 212 9.21 25.89 -21.11
N ALA A 213 10.16 25.79 -20.19
CA ALA A 213 10.98 26.92 -19.75
C ALA A 213 11.90 27.44 -20.87
N LEU A 214 12.52 26.55 -21.65
CA LEU A 214 13.32 26.91 -22.82
C LEU A 214 12.47 27.59 -23.90
N ALA A 215 11.29 27.05 -24.21
CA ALA A 215 10.37 27.67 -25.16
C ALA A 215 9.93 29.06 -24.69
N GLY A 216 9.57 29.21 -23.41
CA GLY A 216 9.23 30.50 -22.80
C GLY A 216 10.39 31.51 -22.85
N PHE A 217 11.62 31.06 -22.56
CA PHE A 217 12.82 31.90 -22.65
C PHE A 217 13.12 32.35 -24.09
N LEU A 218 12.98 31.45 -25.08
CA LEU A 218 13.20 31.78 -26.49
C LEU A 218 12.14 32.73 -27.04
N VAL A 219 10.88 32.58 -26.63
CA VAL A 219 9.81 33.52 -26.97
C VAL A 219 10.07 34.89 -26.34
N PHE A 220 10.50 34.92 -25.07
CA PHE A 220 10.83 36.18 -24.38
C PHE A 220 12.05 36.90 -24.98
N LYS A 221 13.03 36.16 -25.51
CA LYS A 221 14.25 36.74 -26.12
C LYS A 221 14.03 37.23 -27.56
N ASN A 222 12.98 36.76 -28.23
CA ASN A 222 12.61 37.14 -29.60
C ASN A 222 11.44 38.15 -29.67
N LEU A 223 11.01 38.69 -28.53
CA LEU A 223 10.17 39.88 -28.37
C LEU A 223 11.06 41.07 -28.00
#